data_AF-A0A7Y4EP80-F1
#
_entry.id   AF-A0A7Y4EP80-F1
#
_cell.length_a   1.000
_cell.length_b   1.000
_cell.length_c   1.000
_cell.angle_alpha   90.00
_cell.angle_beta   90.00
_cell.angle_gamma   90.00
#
_symmetry.space_group_name_H-M   'P 1'
#
loop_
_entity.id
_entity.type
_entity.pdbx_description
1 polymer ?
#
loop_
_entity_poly.entity_id
_entity_poly.type
_entity_poly.pdbx_seq_one_letter_code
_entity_poly.pdbx_strand_id
1 'polypeptide(L)'
;MTNLTETQIEESNTATSTRHVTLAQRVAEVLEQDPKLLPAAIATQLEVTEVEVVCALPKEMVAILDGEQAQSVLEGLVGWGPVTTIMHSFGSIFEVKAPFPKGKVARGYYNLMGKEGELHGHLKLDNVKKVALVSKPFMGRESHYFGFFSESGDNIFKIYLGRNEKRELIEEQVERFKAMQAQYQ
;
A
#
# COMPACT_ATOMS: atom_id res chain seq x y z
N MET A 1 47.01 -15.81 54.20
CA MET A 1 46.54 -14.83 53.19
C MET A 1 45.39 -15.49 52.45
N THR A 2 44.23 -15.53 53.12
CA THR A 2 43.01 -14.76 52.82
C THR A 2 42.30 -15.25 51.55
N ASN A 3 41.30 -16.11 51.76
CA ASN A 3 40.30 -16.52 50.79
C ASN A 3 39.51 -15.30 50.30
N LEU A 4 39.40 -15.14 48.99
CA LEU A 4 38.39 -14.31 48.35
C LEU A 4 37.23 -15.23 47.96
N THR A 5 36.05 -14.89 48.47
CA THR A 5 34.80 -15.65 48.39
C THR A 5 34.21 -15.66 46.98
N GLU A 6 33.42 -16.69 46.67
CA GLU A 6 32.63 -16.91 45.43
C GLU A 6 31.56 -15.83 45.14
N THR A 7 31.66 -14.65 45.73
CA THR A 7 30.63 -13.59 45.70
C THR A 7 30.97 -12.45 44.73
N GLN A 8 31.89 -12.66 43.78
CA GLN A 8 32.28 -11.63 42.80
C GLN A 8 32.09 -12.04 41.32
N ILE A 9 31.38 -13.13 41.04
CA ILE A 9 31.08 -13.55 39.66
C ILE A 9 29.63 -13.18 39.24
N GLU A 10 28.78 -12.67 40.13
CA GLU A 10 27.35 -12.42 39.84
C GLU A 10 26.99 -11.01 39.33
N GLU A 11 27.91 -10.05 39.21
CA GLU A 11 27.54 -8.65 38.90
C GLU A 11 27.82 -8.16 37.46
N SER A 12 27.94 -9.03 36.46
CA SER A 12 28.21 -8.54 35.09
C SER A 12 27.44 -9.20 33.95
N ASN A 13 26.17 -9.59 34.18
CA ASN A 13 25.33 -10.06 33.07
C ASN A 13 23.86 -9.66 33.14
N THR A 14 23.59 -8.41 33.53
CA THR A 14 22.33 -7.74 33.16
C THR A 14 22.59 -6.79 31.99
N ALA A 15 23.01 -7.36 30.86
CA ALA A 15 22.81 -6.71 29.57
C ALA A 15 21.30 -6.67 29.33
N THR A 16 20.66 -5.55 29.65
CA THR A 16 19.31 -5.23 29.23
C THR A 16 19.28 -5.33 27.71
N SER A 17 18.79 -6.46 27.20
CA SER A 17 18.51 -6.65 25.78
C SER A 17 17.34 -5.73 25.44
N THR A 18 17.67 -4.50 25.02
CA THR A 18 16.69 -3.57 24.48
C THR A 18 16.15 -4.20 23.21
N ARG A 19 14.98 -4.87 23.30
CA ARG A 19 14.30 -5.40 22.11
C ARG A 19 14.03 -4.23 21.17
N HIS A 20 14.77 -4.17 20.07
CA HIS A 20 14.53 -3.20 19.03
C HIS A 20 13.22 -3.57 18.34
N VAL A 21 12.16 -2.79 18.59
CA VAL A 21 10.85 -3.01 17.96
C VAL A 21 10.98 -2.70 16.47
N THR A 22 10.54 -3.63 15.62
CA THR A 22 10.56 -3.48 14.16
C THR A 22 9.44 -2.54 13.71
N LEU A 23 9.55 -1.96 12.50
CA LEU A 23 8.47 -1.15 11.95
C LEU A 23 7.17 -1.96 11.78
N ALA A 24 7.26 -3.23 11.37
CA ALA A 24 6.10 -4.11 11.26
C ALA A 24 5.36 -4.27 12.59
N GLN A 25 6.08 -4.43 13.70
CA GLN A 25 5.47 -4.48 15.03
C GLN A 25 4.81 -3.15 15.41
N ARG A 26 5.48 -2.02 15.17
CA ARG A 26 4.91 -0.68 15.42
C ARG A 26 3.64 -0.44 14.60
N VAL A 27 3.63 -0.83 13.33
CA VAL A 27 2.45 -0.70 12.45
C VAL A 27 1.31 -1.61 12.91
N ALA A 28 1.60 -2.86 13.29
CA ALA A 28 0.60 -3.77 13.84
C ALA A 28 -0.02 -3.23 15.15
N GLU A 29 0.79 -2.72 16.07
CA GLU A 29 0.33 -2.10 17.32
C GLU A 29 -0.60 -0.91 17.06
N VAL A 30 -0.27 -0.04 16.10
CA VAL A 30 -1.15 1.09 15.72
C VAL A 30 -2.48 0.59 15.14
N LEU A 31 -2.46 -0.46 14.32
CA LEU A 31 -3.66 -1.04 13.73
C LEU A 31 -4.55 -1.77 14.75
N GLU A 32 -3.96 -2.38 15.78
CA GLU A 32 -4.72 -2.98 16.88
C GLU A 32 -5.47 -1.92 17.70
N GLN A 33 -4.84 -0.75 17.90
CA GLN A 33 -5.43 0.37 18.64
C GLN A 33 -6.49 1.11 17.81
N ASP A 34 -6.19 1.41 16.55
CA ASP A 34 -7.14 2.04 15.63
C ASP A 34 -7.06 1.42 14.22
N PRO A 35 -7.87 0.38 13.94
CA PRO A 35 -7.86 -0.29 12.65
C PRO A 35 -8.35 0.60 11.50
N LYS A 36 -8.95 1.76 11.78
CA LYS A 36 -9.49 2.68 10.76
C LYS A 36 -8.45 3.62 10.20
N LEU A 37 -7.31 3.81 10.88
CA LEU A 37 -6.25 4.70 10.41
C LEU A 37 -5.78 4.33 9.01
N LEU A 38 -5.60 5.34 8.16
CA LEU A 38 -5.07 5.15 6.81
C LEU A 38 -3.54 5.00 6.87
N PRO A 39 -2.91 4.28 5.93
CA PRO A 39 -1.46 4.15 5.89
C PRO A 39 -0.72 5.49 5.98
N ALA A 40 -1.22 6.53 5.29
CA ALA A 40 -0.66 7.89 5.38
C ALA A 40 -0.73 8.49 6.80
N ALA A 41 -1.79 8.24 7.56
CA ALA A 41 -1.90 8.73 8.95
C ALA A 41 -0.97 7.97 9.90
N ILE A 42 -0.85 6.64 9.71
CA ILE A 42 0.11 5.82 10.45
C ILE A 42 1.54 6.28 10.16
N ALA A 43 1.84 6.61 8.89
CA ALA A 43 3.14 7.10 8.45
C ALA A 43 3.52 8.39 9.18
N THR A 44 2.60 9.36 9.24
CA THR A 44 2.77 10.59 10.03
C THR A 44 3.01 10.30 11.51
N GLN A 45 2.22 9.40 12.12
CA GLN A 45 2.35 9.07 13.54
C GLN A 45 3.69 8.38 13.87
N LEU A 46 4.19 7.54 12.95
CA LEU A 46 5.41 6.76 13.15
C LEU A 46 6.67 7.45 12.60
N GLU A 47 6.53 8.62 11.98
CA GLU A 47 7.58 9.41 11.34
C GLU A 47 8.33 8.62 10.25
N VAL A 48 7.56 7.92 9.41
CA VAL A 48 8.04 7.14 8.26
C VAL A 48 7.25 7.50 7.01
N THR A 49 7.63 6.98 5.84
CA THR A 49 6.89 7.18 4.59
C THR A 49 5.66 6.28 4.49
N GLU A 50 4.70 6.64 3.62
CA GLU A 50 3.50 5.82 3.42
C GLU A 50 3.83 4.44 2.86
N VAL A 51 4.80 4.35 1.94
CA VAL A 51 5.23 3.05 1.39
C VAL A 51 5.85 2.16 2.46
N GLU A 52 6.62 2.71 3.40
CA GLU A 52 7.20 1.93 4.50
C GLU A 52 6.12 1.32 5.39
N VAL A 53 5.07 2.08 5.71
CA VAL A 53 3.90 1.54 6.42
C VAL A 53 3.23 0.44 5.60
N VAL A 54 2.99 0.67 4.31
CA VAL A 54 2.33 -0.31 3.44
C VAL A 54 3.13 -1.60 3.32
N CYS A 55 4.45 -1.52 3.19
CA CYS A 55 5.35 -2.68 3.19
C CYS A 55 5.43 -3.39 4.55
N ALA A 56 5.12 -2.68 5.63
CA ALA A 56 5.12 -3.20 7.00
C ALA A 56 3.74 -3.69 7.47
N LEU A 57 2.69 -3.59 6.65
CA LEU A 57 1.38 -4.17 6.94
C LEU A 57 1.49 -5.69 7.15
N PRO A 58 0.56 -6.30 7.91
CA PRO A 58 0.46 -7.76 8.01
C PRO A 58 0.43 -8.40 6.62
N LYS A 59 1.14 -9.53 6.46
CA LYS A 59 1.37 -10.15 5.15
C LYS A 59 0.08 -10.50 4.42
N GLU A 60 -0.95 -10.90 5.14
CA GLU A 60 -2.29 -11.20 4.61
C GLU A 60 -3.01 -9.97 4.03
N MET A 61 -2.62 -8.75 4.45
CA MET A 61 -3.22 -7.51 3.98
C MET A 61 -2.55 -6.97 2.73
N VAL A 62 -1.31 -7.35 2.40
CA VAL A 62 -0.57 -6.70 1.33
C VAL A 62 0.26 -7.67 0.49
N ALA A 63 0.32 -7.40 -0.82
CA ALA A 63 1.36 -7.92 -1.70
C ALA A 63 2.15 -6.74 -2.28
N ILE A 64 3.49 -6.85 -2.31
CA ILE A 64 4.38 -5.77 -2.77
C ILE A 64 5.09 -6.23 -4.04
N LEU A 65 5.03 -5.40 -5.08
CA LEU A 65 5.68 -5.61 -6.36
C LEU A 65 6.68 -4.46 -6.62
N ASP A 66 7.68 -4.76 -7.44
CA ASP A 66 8.58 -3.72 -7.96
C ASP A 66 7.87 -2.81 -8.95
N GLY A 67 8.29 -1.54 -9.00
CA GLY A 67 7.70 -0.51 -9.85
C GLY A 67 7.66 -0.85 -11.34
N GLU A 68 8.57 -1.72 -11.80
CA GLU A 68 8.60 -2.25 -13.16
C GLU A 68 7.31 -2.99 -13.55
N GLN A 69 6.58 -3.53 -12.57
CA GLN A 69 5.29 -4.20 -12.79
C GLN A 69 4.13 -3.22 -12.97
N ALA A 70 4.34 -1.91 -12.77
CA ALA A 70 3.26 -0.91 -12.81
C ALA A 70 2.50 -0.93 -14.13
N GLN A 71 3.18 -0.99 -15.27
CA GLN A 71 2.51 -1.04 -16.57
C GLN A 71 1.65 -2.31 -16.70
N SER A 72 2.20 -3.48 -16.39
CA SER A 72 1.49 -4.76 -16.47
C SER A 72 0.24 -4.79 -15.58
N VAL A 73 0.33 -4.23 -14.37
CA VAL A 73 -0.82 -4.08 -13.46
C VAL A 73 -1.89 -3.18 -14.07
N LEU A 74 -1.50 -2.02 -14.60
CA LEU A 74 -2.43 -1.06 -15.21
C LEU A 74 -3.11 -1.62 -16.47
N GLU A 75 -2.37 -2.34 -17.30
CA GLU A 75 -2.92 -3.04 -18.47
C GLU A 75 -3.85 -4.17 -18.05
N GLY A 76 -3.51 -4.87 -16.96
CA GLY A 76 -4.33 -5.93 -16.37
C GLY A 76 -5.67 -5.44 -15.81
N LEU A 77 -5.79 -4.17 -15.43
CA LEU A 77 -7.04 -3.55 -14.96
C LEU A 77 -8.07 -3.30 -16.07
N VAL A 78 -7.63 -3.28 -17.33
CA VAL A 78 -8.53 -3.03 -18.46
C VAL A 78 -9.59 -4.14 -18.52
N GLY A 79 -10.86 -3.75 -18.51
CA GLY A 79 -11.98 -4.70 -18.54
C GLY A 79 -12.42 -5.24 -17.18
N TRP A 80 -11.92 -4.67 -16.07
CA TRP A 80 -12.46 -4.96 -14.73
C TRP A 80 -13.81 -4.29 -14.46
N GLY A 81 -14.26 -3.39 -15.34
CA GLY A 81 -15.40 -2.52 -15.08
C GLY A 81 -15.01 -1.29 -14.25
N PRO A 82 -15.99 -0.59 -13.64
CA PRO A 82 -15.73 0.65 -12.92
C PRO A 82 -14.79 0.48 -11.73
N VAL A 83 -13.81 1.35 -11.60
CA VAL A 83 -12.91 1.48 -10.45
C VAL A 83 -12.93 2.93 -9.96
N THR A 84 -12.30 3.21 -8.81
CA THR A 84 -12.10 4.60 -8.35
C THR A 84 -10.61 4.92 -8.32
N THR A 85 -10.14 5.74 -9.27
CA THR A 85 -8.78 6.27 -9.23
C THR A 85 -8.76 7.48 -8.31
N ILE A 86 -7.86 7.50 -7.34
CA ILE A 86 -7.69 8.58 -6.36
C ILE A 86 -6.27 9.12 -6.45
N MET A 87 -6.14 10.44 -6.47
CA MET A 87 -4.87 11.15 -6.53
C MET A 87 -4.92 12.35 -5.59
N HIS A 88 -3.77 12.66 -5.01
CA HIS A 88 -3.63 13.77 -4.07
C HIS A 88 -2.77 14.88 -4.69
N SER A 89 -3.13 16.14 -4.43
CA SER A 89 -2.32 17.29 -4.78
C SER A 89 -2.45 18.35 -3.68
N PHE A 90 -1.37 18.58 -2.94
CA PHE A 90 -1.31 19.56 -1.84
C PHE A 90 -2.49 19.45 -0.85
N GLY A 91 -2.82 18.23 -0.43
CA GLY A 91 -3.94 17.95 0.49
C GLY A 91 -5.33 17.93 -0.15
N SER A 92 -5.46 18.32 -1.43
CA SER A 92 -6.68 18.11 -2.20
C SER A 92 -6.75 16.67 -2.70
N ILE A 93 -7.94 16.07 -2.64
CA ILE A 93 -8.22 14.71 -3.11
C ILE A 93 -9.09 14.81 -4.35
N PHE A 94 -8.66 14.17 -5.44
CA PHE A 94 -9.45 14.03 -6.65
C PHE A 94 -9.79 12.56 -6.84
N GLU A 95 -11.03 12.29 -7.24
CA GLU A 95 -11.54 10.94 -7.49
C GLU A 95 -12.16 10.86 -8.88
N VAL A 96 -11.81 9.82 -9.63
CA VAL A 96 -12.45 9.50 -10.92
C VAL A 96 -13.05 8.10 -10.83
N LYS A 97 -14.37 8.03 -10.94
CA LYS A 97 -15.16 6.79 -10.90
C LYS A 97 -15.54 6.38 -12.31
N ALA A 98 -14.73 5.52 -12.91
CA ALA A 98 -14.91 5.04 -14.27
C ALA A 98 -14.10 3.75 -14.46
N PRO A 99 -14.36 2.97 -15.53
CA PRO A 99 -13.43 1.92 -15.94
C PRO A 99 -12.02 2.48 -16.17
N PHE A 100 -11.00 1.69 -15.82
CA PHE A 100 -9.62 2.10 -16.09
C PHE A 100 -9.36 2.02 -17.61
N PRO A 101 -8.85 3.09 -18.23
CA PRO A 101 -8.71 3.16 -19.68
C PRO A 101 -7.55 2.31 -20.18
N LYS A 102 -7.59 1.95 -21.46
CA LYS A 102 -6.40 1.42 -22.16
C LYS A 102 -5.31 2.50 -22.19
N GLY A 103 -4.05 2.09 -22.28
CA GLY A 103 -2.96 3.02 -22.50
C GLY A 103 -1.93 2.52 -23.49
N LYS A 104 -1.02 3.43 -23.87
CA LYS A 104 0.09 3.13 -24.78
C LYS A 104 1.33 3.92 -24.37
N VAL A 105 2.46 3.24 -24.33
CA VAL A 105 3.76 3.89 -24.12
C VAL A 105 4.14 4.70 -25.36
N ALA A 106 4.34 6.00 -25.17
CA ALA A 106 4.87 6.89 -26.19
C ALA A 106 5.48 8.13 -25.52
N ARG A 107 6.57 8.65 -26.10
CA ARG A 107 7.24 9.88 -25.65
C ARG A 107 7.63 9.88 -24.15
N GLY A 108 7.97 8.71 -23.60
CA GLY A 108 8.42 8.58 -22.20
C GLY A 108 7.31 8.57 -21.14
N TYR A 109 6.05 8.36 -21.56
CA TYR A 109 4.88 8.21 -20.68
C TYR A 109 4.04 7.01 -21.10
N TYR A 110 3.29 6.45 -20.15
CA TYR A 110 2.13 5.60 -20.44
C TYR A 110 0.91 6.49 -20.60
N ASN A 111 0.48 6.67 -21.85
CA ASN A 111 -0.59 7.61 -22.22
C ASN A 111 -1.94 6.92 -22.11
N LEU A 112 -2.84 7.43 -21.27
CA LEU A 112 -4.18 6.91 -21.09
C LEU A 112 -5.07 7.36 -22.24
N MET A 113 -5.73 6.41 -22.88
CA MET A 113 -6.64 6.60 -24.01
C MET A 113 -8.08 6.46 -23.53
N GLY A 114 -8.45 7.33 -22.58
CA GLY A 114 -9.80 7.38 -22.03
C GLY A 114 -10.85 7.64 -23.10
N LYS A 115 -12.03 7.07 -22.93
CA LYS A 115 -13.25 7.50 -23.61
C LYS A 115 -13.92 8.63 -22.82
N GLU A 116 -14.97 9.21 -23.38
CA GLU A 116 -15.79 10.18 -22.64
C GLU A 116 -16.23 9.62 -21.29
N GLY A 117 -15.98 10.39 -20.22
CA GLY A 117 -16.25 9.97 -18.83
C GLY A 117 -15.17 9.10 -18.17
N GLU A 118 -14.18 8.61 -18.91
CA GLU A 118 -13.04 7.87 -18.36
C GLU A 118 -11.86 8.81 -18.03
N LEU A 119 -10.91 8.30 -17.24
CA LEU A 119 -9.68 9.01 -16.91
C LEU A 119 -8.85 9.25 -18.17
N HIS A 120 -8.40 10.48 -18.36
CA HIS A 120 -7.40 10.85 -19.36
C HIS A 120 -6.13 11.31 -18.63
N GLY A 121 -4.97 11.13 -19.26
CA GLY A 121 -3.71 11.60 -18.69
C GLY A 121 -2.48 10.88 -19.20
N HIS A 122 -1.34 11.25 -18.63
CA HIS A 122 -0.03 10.74 -18.98
C HIS A 122 0.68 10.29 -17.71
N LEU A 123 0.91 9.00 -17.56
CA LEU A 123 1.53 8.45 -16.35
C LEU A 123 3.04 8.31 -16.58
N LYS A 124 3.84 8.94 -15.73
CA LYS A 124 5.30 8.82 -15.73
C LYS A 124 5.72 7.59 -14.93
N LEU A 125 5.57 6.40 -15.53
CA LEU A 125 5.76 5.14 -14.81
C LEU A 125 7.20 4.94 -14.28
N ASP A 126 8.20 5.59 -14.89
CA ASP A 126 9.59 5.59 -14.37
C ASP A 126 9.69 6.10 -12.92
N ASN A 127 8.73 6.93 -12.49
CA ASN A 127 8.67 7.46 -11.12
C ASN A 127 8.05 6.45 -10.14
N VAL A 128 7.39 5.40 -10.61
CA VAL A 128 6.82 4.35 -9.75
C VAL A 128 7.94 3.39 -9.38
N LYS A 129 8.24 3.28 -8.08
CA LYS A 129 9.28 2.36 -7.55
C LYS A 129 8.69 1.15 -6.84
N LYS A 130 7.47 1.27 -6.32
CA LYS A 130 6.73 0.14 -5.74
C LYS A 130 5.26 0.19 -6.17
N VAL A 131 4.70 -0.99 -6.34
CA VAL A 131 3.25 -1.21 -6.49
C VAL A 131 2.80 -2.10 -5.35
N ALA A 132 1.67 -1.77 -4.71
CA ALA A 132 1.12 -2.59 -3.64
C ALA A 132 -0.33 -2.97 -3.93
N LEU A 133 -0.68 -4.23 -3.72
CA LEU A 133 -2.06 -4.71 -3.67
C LEU A 133 -2.46 -4.79 -2.20
N VAL A 134 -3.25 -3.82 -1.74
CA VAL A 134 -3.61 -3.67 -0.33
C VAL A 134 -5.08 -4.04 -0.11
N SER A 135 -5.30 -4.97 0.82
CA SER A 135 -6.59 -5.35 1.40
C SER A 135 -6.66 -4.79 2.82
N LYS A 136 -7.24 -3.61 2.99
CA LYS A 136 -7.39 -2.97 4.30
C LYS A 136 -8.79 -2.36 4.41
N PRO A 137 -9.55 -2.63 5.48
CA PRO A 137 -10.83 -1.97 5.68
C PRO A 137 -10.71 -0.44 5.64
N PHE A 138 -11.66 0.20 4.94
CA PHE A 138 -11.81 1.64 4.86
C PHE A 138 -13.15 2.02 5.49
N MET A 139 -13.12 2.85 6.53
CA MET A 139 -14.32 3.24 7.29
C MET A 139 -15.16 2.04 7.78
N GLY A 140 -14.48 0.96 8.21
CA GLY A 140 -15.11 -0.26 8.73
C GLY A 140 -15.72 -1.18 7.66
N ARG A 141 -15.51 -0.90 6.37
CA ARG A 141 -15.95 -1.75 5.26
C ARG A 141 -14.76 -2.36 4.54
N GLU A 142 -14.93 -3.58 4.06
CA GLU A 142 -13.95 -4.23 3.20
C GLU A 142 -13.57 -3.33 2.03
N SER A 143 -12.27 -3.20 1.76
CA SER A 143 -11.74 -2.33 0.72
C SER A 143 -10.40 -2.87 0.22
N HIS A 144 -10.21 -2.75 -1.10
CA HIS A 144 -9.01 -3.17 -1.78
C HIS A 144 -8.57 -2.08 -2.75
N TYR A 145 -7.26 -1.86 -2.85
CA TYR A 145 -6.70 -0.93 -3.82
C TYR A 145 -5.31 -1.34 -4.30
N PHE A 146 -4.97 -0.82 -5.48
CA PHE A 146 -3.62 -0.78 -6.02
C PHE A 146 -2.98 0.55 -5.64
N GLY A 147 -1.88 0.54 -4.91
CA GLY A 147 -1.11 1.73 -4.57
C GLY A 147 0.17 1.82 -5.41
N PHE A 148 0.46 3.01 -5.94
CA PHE A 148 1.67 3.27 -6.73
C PHE A 148 2.51 4.30 -6.00
N PHE A 149 3.78 3.98 -5.70
CA PHE A 149 4.63 4.77 -4.80
C PHE A 149 5.90 5.24 -5.49
N SER A 150 6.35 6.46 -5.16
CA SER A 150 7.57 7.07 -5.67
C SER A 150 8.82 6.54 -4.98
N GLU A 151 9.99 7.00 -5.46
CA GLU A 151 11.28 6.77 -4.79
C GLU A 151 11.36 7.42 -3.40
N SER A 152 10.72 8.57 -3.21
CA SER A 152 10.60 9.24 -1.90
C SER A 152 9.61 8.55 -0.95
N GLY A 153 8.91 7.51 -1.41
CA GLY A 153 7.90 6.78 -0.63
C GLY A 153 6.53 7.42 -0.59
N ASP A 154 6.31 8.49 -1.37
CA ASP A 154 5.02 9.16 -1.52
C ASP A 154 4.06 8.31 -2.35
N ASN A 155 2.77 8.30 -1.99
CA ASN A 155 1.75 7.73 -2.85
C ASN A 155 1.48 8.66 -4.04
N ILE A 156 1.71 8.16 -5.26
CA ILE A 156 1.47 8.89 -6.51
C ILE A 156 -0.03 8.88 -6.82
N PHE A 157 -0.65 7.71 -6.80
CA PHE A 157 -2.09 7.53 -6.90
C PHE A 157 -2.50 6.14 -6.36
N LYS A 158 -3.82 5.95 -6.20
CA LYS A 158 -4.44 4.68 -5.84
C LYS A 158 -5.55 4.34 -6.83
N ILE A 159 -5.78 3.05 -7.04
CA ILE A 159 -6.95 2.56 -7.78
C ILE A 159 -7.71 1.61 -6.86
N TYR A 160 -8.85 2.06 -6.35
CA TYR A 160 -9.74 1.26 -5.52
C TYR A 160 -10.69 0.44 -6.38
N LEU A 161 -10.99 -0.78 -5.94
CA LEU A 161 -12.04 -1.58 -6.55
C LEU A 161 -13.38 -0.85 -6.49
N GLY A 162 -14.17 -1.02 -7.55
CA GLY A 162 -15.47 -0.40 -7.69
C GLY A 162 -16.49 -0.96 -6.72
N ARG A 163 -17.56 -0.19 -6.56
CA ARG A 163 -18.75 -0.61 -5.84
C ARG A 163 -19.97 -0.49 -6.75
N ASN A 164 -20.91 -1.41 -6.59
CA ASN A 164 -22.19 -1.37 -7.26
C ASN A 164 -23.09 -0.24 -6.70
N GLU A 165 -24.29 -0.08 -7.25
CA GLU A 165 -25.26 0.93 -6.82
C GLU A 165 -25.69 0.78 -5.35
N LYS A 166 -25.62 -0.43 -4.79
CA LYS A 166 -25.88 -0.73 -3.38
C LYS A 166 -24.67 -0.46 -2.47
N ARG A 167 -23.57 0.05 -3.01
CA ARG A 167 -22.29 0.31 -2.32
C ARG A 167 -21.59 -0.96 -1.84
N GLU A 168 -21.83 -2.10 -2.48
CA GLU A 168 -21.12 -3.37 -2.24
C GLU A 168 -19.96 -3.49 -3.23
N LEU A 169 -18.88 -4.18 -2.85
CA LEU A 169 -17.77 -4.44 -3.78
C LEU A 169 -18.25 -5.28 -4.96
N ILE A 170 -17.65 -5.05 -6.13
CA ILE A 170 -17.93 -5.89 -7.31
C ILE A 170 -17.20 -7.23 -7.12
N GLU A 171 -17.94 -8.32 -6.95
CA GLU A 171 -17.41 -9.65 -6.59
C GLU A 171 -16.31 -10.11 -7.55
N GLU A 172 -16.52 -10.02 -8.85
CA GLU A 172 -15.53 -10.40 -9.87
C GLU A 172 -14.22 -9.61 -9.74
N GLN A 173 -14.28 -8.33 -9.35
CA GLN A 173 -13.06 -7.55 -9.11
C GLN A 173 -12.33 -8.04 -7.87
N VAL A 174 -13.06 -8.40 -6.80
CA VAL A 174 -12.48 -8.94 -5.56
C VAL A 174 -11.80 -10.28 -5.84
N GLU A 175 -12.45 -11.18 -6.57
CA GLU A 175 -11.87 -12.48 -6.96
C GLU A 175 -10.57 -12.31 -7.74
N ARG A 176 -10.58 -11.48 -8.80
CA ARG A 176 -9.40 -11.18 -9.61
C ARG A 176 -8.29 -10.51 -8.78
N PHE A 177 -8.65 -9.57 -7.91
CA PHE A 177 -7.70 -8.90 -7.02
C PHE A 177 -7.04 -9.87 -6.06
N LYS A 178 -7.81 -10.74 -5.41
CA LYS A 178 -7.30 -11.74 -4.46
C LYS A 178 -6.44 -12.79 -5.13
N ALA A 179 -6.82 -13.24 -6.33
CA ALA A 179 -5.98 -14.14 -7.12
C ALA A 179 -4.63 -13.48 -7.47
N MET A 180 -4.65 -12.21 -7.88
CA MET A 180 -3.42 -11.46 -8.14
C MET A 180 -2.60 -11.26 -6.87
N GLN A 181 -3.24 -10.91 -5.75
CA GLN A 181 -2.57 -10.72 -4.46
C GLN A 181 -1.85 -11.99 -4.01
N ALA A 182 -2.51 -13.15 -4.12
CA ALA A 182 -1.92 -14.45 -3.76
C ALA A 182 -0.75 -14.88 -4.66
N GLN A 183 -0.67 -14.37 -5.90
CA GLN A 183 0.47 -14.63 -6.79
C GLN A 183 1.75 -13.93 -6.32
N TYR A 184 1.64 -12.85 -5.55
CA TYR A 184 2.75 -11.98 -5.13
C TYR A 184 2.96 -11.96 -3.60
N GLN A 185 2.31 -12.85 -2.85
CA GLN A 185 2.50 -13.07 -1.41
C GLN A 185 3.39 -14.30 -1.16
#